data_AF-A0A6G3XEQ5-F1
#
_entry.id   AF-A0A6G3XEQ5-F1
#
_cell.length_a   1.000
_cell.length_b   1.000
_cell.length_c   1.000
_cell.angle_alpha   90.00
_cell.angle_beta   90.00
_cell.angle_gamma   90.00
#
_symmetry.space_group_name_H-M   'P 1'
#
loop_
_entity.id
_entity.type
_entity.pdbx_description
1 polymer ?
#
loop_
_entity_poly.entity_id
_entity_poly.type
_entity_poly.pdbx_seq_one_letter_code
_entity_poly.pdbx_strand_id
1 'polypeptide(L)'
;GGGSDVTVDRISLLLVARVEMEGQDEEHEGTVVLERFTVGGGFRLAEEAEHTVPFTVTLPWETPITELHGQHLGPVLGIRTELEVAGARDKGDLDALAVGPLPAQEAILEAFGQLGYAFRSADLELGHIRGTGQQLPCYQEIEILPPAGHAHAVN
;
A
#
# COMPACT_ATOMS: atom_id res chain seq x y z
N GLY A 1 -23.86 -8.69 13.71
CA GLY A 1 -25.07 -7.87 13.52
C GLY A 1 -25.12 -6.85 14.63
N GLY A 2 -25.69 -5.66 14.37
CA GLY A 2 -26.03 -4.71 15.43
C GLY A 2 -27.39 -5.05 16.06
N GLY A 3 -28.05 -4.07 16.67
CA GLY A 3 -29.39 -4.24 17.28
C GLY A 3 -30.57 -4.26 16.29
N SER A 4 -30.33 -4.66 15.04
CA SER A 4 -31.38 -4.91 14.03
C SER A 4 -30.81 -5.69 12.85
N ASP A 5 -31.69 -6.31 12.08
CA ASP A 5 -31.34 -6.96 10.82
C ASP A 5 -30.86 -5.95 9.78
N VAL A 6 -29.80 -6.28 9.06
CA VAL A 6 -29.24 -5.45 8.00
C VAL A 6 -29.06 -6.25 6.71
N THR A 7 -29.14 -5.58 5.56
CA THR A 7 -28.73 -6.16 4.27
C THR A 7 -27.33 -5.66 3.97
N VAL A 8 -26.38 -6.59 3.89
CA VAL A 8 -25.01 -6.31 3.46
C VAL A 8 -24.98 -6.41 1.94
N ASP A 9 -24.87 -5.28 1.27
CA ASP A 9 -24.84 -5.20 -0.18
C ASP A 9 -23.48 -5.62 -0.73
N ARG A 10 -22.40 -5.15 -0.09
CA ARG A 10 -21.02 -5.41 -0.54
C ARG A 10 -20.02 -5.32 0.60
N ILE A 11 -19.01 -6.18 0.55
CA ILE A 11 -17.81 -6.12 1.38
C ILE A 11 -16.64 -5.88 0.43
N SER A 12 -15.91 -4.80 0.64
CA SER A 12 -14.68 -4.48 -0.10
C SER A 12 -13.48 -4.43 0.82
N LEU A 13 -12.32 -4.83 0.30
CA LEU A 13 -11.01 -4.55 0.88
C LEU A 13 -10.32 -3.50 0.00
N LEU A 14 -9.76 -2.48 0.63
CA LEU A 14 -9.01 -1.44 -0.05
C LEU A 14 -7.55 -1.53 0.37
N LEU A 15 -6.66 -1.73 -0.59
CA LEU A 15 -5.24 -1.49 -0.38
C LEU A 15 -5.02 0.02 -0.40
N VAL A 16 -4.54 0.58 0.71
CA VAL A 16 -4.28 2.01 0.85
C VAL A 16 -2.82 2.26 1.22
N ALA A 17 -2.33 3.42 0.82
CA ALA A 17 -0.99 3.87 1.17
C ALA A 17 -0.95 5.36 1.52
N ARG A 18 0.03 5.75 2.32
CA ARG A 18 0.40 7.16 2.52
C ARG A 18 1.38 7.56 1.41
N VAL A 19 1.05 8.62 0.70
CA VAL A 19 1.77 9.09 -0.50
C VAL A 19 2.06 10.57 -0.33
N GLU A 20 3.27 10.98 -0.72
CA GLU A 20 3.70 12.37 -0.78
C GLU A 20 3.15 13.02 -2.07
N MET A 21 2.66 14.25 -1.93
CA MET A 21 2.11 15.04 -3.04
C MET A 21 2.86 16.36 -3.12
N GLU A 22 3.51 16.62 -4.25
CA GLU A 22 4.06 17.94 -4.54
C GLU A 22 2.93 18.97 -4.70
N GLY A 23 2.82 19.90 -3.75
CA GLY A 23 2.05 21.14 -3.87
C GLY A 23 2.93 22.30 -4.35
N GLN A 24 2.31 23.38 -4.86
CA GLN A 24 3.03 24.53 -5.45
C GLN A 24 4.04 25.22 -4.53
N ASP A 25 4.00 24.99 -3.21
CA ASP A 25 4.99 25.51 -2.25
C ASP A 25 5.26 24.57 -1.03
N GLU A 26 4.55 23.43 -0.87
CA GLU A 26 4.70 22.50 0.27
C GLU A 26 4.31 21.05 -0.10
N GLU A 27 5.12 20.07 0.32
CA GLU A 27 4.80 18.63 0.29
C GLU A 27 3.65 18.32 1.24
N HIS A 28 2.61 17.64 0.74
CA HIS A 28 1.47 17.21 1.54
C HIS A 28 1.32 15.69 1.50
N GLU A 29 1.31 15.05 2.67
CA GLU A 29 1.07 13.61 2.76
C GLU A 29 -0.44 13.29 2.74
N GLY A 30 -0.87 12.42 1.84
CA GLY A 30 -2.27 11.99 1.68
C GLY A 30 -2.43 10.47 1.68
N THR A 31 -3.61 9.97 2.10
CA THR A 31 -3.96 8.55 1.95
C THR A 31 -4.61 8.30 0.60
N VAL A 32 -4.00 7.42 -0.21
CA VAL A 32 -4.47 7.03 -1.54
C VAL A 32 -4.95 5.58 -1.51
N VAL A 33 -6.04 5.29 -2.23
CA VAL A 33 -6.47 3.91 -2.51
C VAL A 33 -5.70 3.43 -3.73
N LEU A 34 -4.86 2.41 -3.56
CA LEU A 34 -4.08 1.80 -4.63
C LEU A 34 -4.93 0.80 -5.42
N GLU A 35 -5.72 -0.01 -4.72
CA GLU A 35 -6.56 -1.05 -5.33
C GLU A 35 -7.79 -1.33 -4.46
N ARG A 36 -8.89 -1.79 -5.08
CA ARG A 36 -10.12 -2.20 -4.42
C ARG A 36 -10.53 -3.61 -4.87
N PHE A 37 -10.67 -4.49 -3.89
CA PHE A 37 -11.17 -5.86 -4.08
C PHE A 37 -12.58 -5.98 -3.52
N THR A 38 -13.51 -6.52 -4.31
CA THR A 38 -14.82 -6.96 -3.77
C THR A 38 -14.71 -8.40 -3.31
N VAL A 39 -14.95 -8.67 -2.02
CA VAL A 39 -14.72 -9.99 -1.41
C VAL A 39 -16.01 -10.69 -0.95
N GLY A 40 -17.15 -10.01 -0.99
CA GLY A 40 -18.44 -10.59 -0.64
C GLY A 40 -19.58 -9.58 -0.64
N GLY A 41 -20.74 -10.00 -0.13
CA GLY A 41 -21.96 -9.20 -0.06
C GLY A 41 -23.19 -9.95 -0.59
N GLY A 42 -24.30 -9.24 -0.68
CA GLY A 42 -25.57 -9.77 -1.18
C GLY A 42 -26.33 -10.66 -0.20
N PHE A 43 -26.13 -10.48 1.11
CA PHE A 43 -26.79 -11.28 2.14
C PHE A 43 -27.44 -10.43 3.23
N ARG A 44 -28.47 -10.99 3.87
CA ARG A 44 -29.06 -10.41 5.08
C ARG A 44 -28.32 -10.94 6.29
N LEU A 45 -27.88 -10.05 7.16
CA LEU A 45 -27.30 -10.37 8.46
C LEU A 45 -28.35 -10.07 9.53
N ALA A 46 -28.77 -11.09 10.27
CA ALA A 46 -29.73 -10.92 11.36
C ALA A 46 -29.12 -10.09 12.51
N GLU A 47 -29.99 -9.50 13.32
CA GLU A 47 -29.64 -8.89 14.60
C GLU A 47 -28.74 -9.83 15.42
N GLU A 48 -27.67 -9.27 16.00
CA GLU A 48 -26.66 -9.99 16.81
C GLU A 48 -25.93 -11.17 16.13
N ALA A 49 -26.26 -11.51 14.87
CA ALA A 49 -25.64 -12.65 14.19
C ALA A 49 -24.19 -12.38 13.79
N GLU A 50 -23.33 -13.38 13.93
CA GLU A 50 -21.97 -13.36 13.41
C GLU A 50 -21.92 -14.00 12.01
N HIS A 51 -21.10 -13.44 11.12
CA HIS A 51 -20.91 -13.99 9.78
C HIS A 51 -19.45 -13.82 9.35
N THR A 52 -18.87 -14.91 8.84
CA THR A 52 -17.49 -14.93 8.36
C THR A 52 -17.46 -15.09 6.85
N VAL A 53 -16.75 -14.20 6.18
CA VAL A 53 -16.53 -14.26 4.73
C VAL A 53 -15.06 -14.58 4.48
N PRO A 54 -14.71 -15.83 4.11
CA PRO A 54 -13.34 -16.15 3.72
C PRO A 54 -13.03 -15.51 2.36
N PHE A 55 -11.81 -14.98 2.20
CA PHE A 55 -11.39 -14.35 0.97
C PHE A 55 -9.95 -14.71 0.60
N THR A 56 -9.63 -14.50 -0.66
CA THR A 56 -8.26 -14.48 -1.17
C THR A 56 -8.22 -13.43 -2.27
N VAL A 57 -7.21 -12.56 -2.21
CA VAL A 57 -6.97 -11.52 -3.20
C VAL A 57 -5.51 -11.58 -3.62
N THR A 58 -5.24 -11.16 -4.86
CA THR A 58 -3.88 -11.03 -5.36
C THR A 58 -3.53 -9.55 -5.34
N LEU A 59 -2.47 -9.19 -4.61
CA LEU A 59 -1.97 -7.82 -4.60
C LEU A 59 -1.38 -7.47 -5.99
N PRO A 60 -1.51 -6.22 -6.45
CA PRO A 60 -0.81 -5.75 -7.66
C PRO A 60 0.69 -6.03 -7.53
N TRP A 61 1.33 -6.43 -8.63
CA TRP A 61 2.78 -6.64 -8.62
C TRP A 61 3.58 -5.35 -8.33
N GLU A 62 2.96 -4.19 -8.58
CA GLU A 62 3.47 -2.85 -8.28
C GLU A 62 3.33 -2.46 -6.81
N THR A 63 2.73 -3.30 -5.95
CA THR A 63 2.53 -2.98 -4.53
C THR A 63 3.87 -2.61 -3.88
N PRO A 64 4.00 -1.39 -3.31
CA PRO A 64 5.25 -0.95 -2.73
C PRO A 64 5.76 -1.86 -1.62
N ILE A 65 7.08 -1.96 -1.52
CA ILE A 65 7.74 -2.71 -0.44
C ILE A 65 7.80 -1.81 0.80
N THR A 66 7.46 -2.36 1.95
CA THR A 66 7.48 -1.63 3.23
C THR A 66 8.61 -2.09 4.13
N GLU A 67 9.22 -3.24 3.84
CA GLU A 67 10.30 -3.81 4.62
C GLU A 67 11.33 -4.55 3.77
N LEU A 68 12.56 -4.61 4.27
CA LEU A 68 13.65 -5.44 3.75
C LEU A 68 14.29 -6.18 4.92
N HIS A 69 14.37 -7.52 4.84
CA HIS A 69 14.83 -8.39 5.93
C HIS A 69 14.18 -8.08 7.30
N GLY A 70 12.88 -7.72 7.29
CA GLY A 70 12.11 -7.37 8.49
C GLY A 70 12.39 -5.97 9.06
N GLN A 71 13.17 -5.13 8.38
CA GLN A 71 13.36 -3.72 8.74
C GLN A 71 12.46 -2.84 7.89
N HIS A 72 11.75 -1.90 8.54
CA HIS A 72 10.88 -0.95 7.85
C HIS A 72 11.67 0.02 6.97
N LEU A 73 11.17 0.27 5.76
CA LEU A 73 11.78 1.16 4.77
C LEU A 73 11.21 2.58 4.78
N GLY A 74 10.05 2.81 5.41
CA GLY A 74 9.40 4.12 5.43
C GLY A 74 7.96 4.11 4.92
N PRO A 75 7.67 3.56 3.71
CA PRO A 75 6.33 3.55 3.15
C PRO A 75 5.32 2.87 4.07
N VAL A 76 4.14 3.48 4.21
CA VAL A 76 3.06 2.99 5.08
C VAL A 76 1.89 2.51 4.24
N LEU A 77 1.63 1.21 4.28
CA LEU A 77 0.52 0.55 3.60
C LEU A 77 -0.42 -0.12 4.61
N GLY A 78 -1.68 -0.28 4.20
CA GLY A 78 -2.63 -1.09 4.94
C GLY A 78 -3.83 -1.53 4.12
N ILE A 79 -4.60 -2.46 4.70
CA ILE A 79 -5.88 -2.91 4.18
C ILE A 79 -6.99 -2.26 5.00
N ARG A 80 -7.91 -1.60 4.32
CA ARG A 80 -9.13 -1.06 4.94
C ARG A 80 -10.33 -1.88 4.49
N THR A 81 -11.15 -2.31 5.43
CA THR A 81 -12.44 -2.92 5.11
C THR A 81 -13.49 -1.83 4.87
N GLU A 82 -14.30 -1.97 3.83
CA GLU A 82 -15.48 -1.13 3.59
C GLU A 82 -16.71 -2.03 3.43
N LEU A 83 -17.72 -1.76 4.25
CA LEU A 83 -18.99 -2.46 4.25
C LEU A 83 -20.07 -1.53 3.68
N GLU A 84 -20.80 -2.00 2.67
CA GLU A 84 -21.97 -1.33 2.13
C GLU A 84 -23.22 -2.00 2.67
N VAL A 85 -24.04 -1.23 3.40
CA VAL A 85 -25.27 -1.68 4.05
C VAL A 85 -26.41 -0.74 3.70
N ALA A 86 -27.45 -1.26 3.06
CA ALA A 86 -28.62 -0.50 2.63
C ALA A 86 -28.25 0.80 1.87
N GLY A 87 -27.23 0.74 1.02
CA GLY A 87 -26.70 1.87 0.25
C GLY A 87 -25.85 2.89 1.04
N ALA A 88 -25.67 2.72 2.35
CA ALA A 88 -24.69 3.46 3.14
C ALA A 88 -23.35 2.72 3.17
N ARG A 89 -22.24 3.47 3.14
CA ARG A 89 -20.89 2.89 3.25
C ARG A 89 -20.31 3.19 4.63
N ASP A 90 -19.96 2.13 5.33
CA ASP A 90 -19.20 2.20 6.57
C ASP A 90 -17.77 1.72 6.32
N LYS A 91 -16.81 2.40 6.96
CA LYS A 91 -15.39 2.09 6.83
C LYS A 91 -14.91 1.50 8.14
N GLY A 92 -14.37 0.30 8.05
CA GLY A 92 -13.68 -0.35 9.15
C GLY A 92 -12.33 0.31 9.44
N ASP A 93 -11.64 -0.33 10.38
CA ASP A 93 -10.26 -0.04 10.74
C ASP A 93 -9.29 -0.25 9.56
N LEU A 94 -8.09 0.29 9.76
CA LEU A 94 -6.96 0.13 8.86
C LEU A 94 -5.99 -0.85 9.49
N ASP A 95 -5.85 -2.01 8.88
CA ASP A 95 -4.85 -3.01 9.25
C ASP A 95 -3.54 -2.73 8.51
N ALA A 96 -2.44 -2.60 9.24
CA ALA A 96 -1.12 -2.41 8.63
C ALA A 96 -0.73 -3.63 7.80
N LEU A 97 -0.14 -3.40 6.62
CA LEU A 97 0.30 -4.45 5.71
C LEU A 97 1.81 -4.36 5.50
N ALA A 98 2.54 -5.39 5.96
CA ALA A 98 3.94 -5.55 5.65
C ALA A 98 4.11 -6.24 4.28
N VAL A 99 4.90 -5.64 3.40
CA VAL A 99 5.19 -6.13 2.05
C VAL A 99 6.70 -6.21 1.89
N GLY A 100 7.22 -7.43 1.76
CA GLY A 100 8.62 -7.69 1.41
C GLY A 100 8.87 -7.57 -0.10
N PRO A 101 10.14 -7.44 -0.51
CA PRO A 101 10.51 -7.33 -1.92
C PRO A 101 10.28 -8.62 -2.71
N LEU A 102 10.05 -8.46 -4.02
CA LEU A 102 10.22 -9.55 -4.97
C LEU A 102 11.71 -9.93 -5.08
N PRO A 103 12.04 -11.17 -5.47
CA PRO A 103 13.44 -11.63 -5.53
C PRO A 103 14.36 -10.74 -6.37
N ALA A 104 13.84 -10.16 -7.46
CA ALA A 104 14.62 -9.24 -8.30
C ALA A 104 14.90 -7.90 -7.60
N GLN A 105 13.93 -7.37 -6.85
CA GLN A 105 14.08 -6.13 -6.09
C GLN A 105 15.09 -6.33 -4.95
N GLU A 106 14.96 -7.44 -4.21
CA GLU A 106 15.89 -7.81 -3.14
C GLU A 106 17.33 -7.90 -3.66
N ALA A 107 17.55 -8.63 -4.76
CA ALA A 107 18.88 -8.78 -5.36
C ALA A 107 19.50 -7.44 -5.79
N ILE A 108 18.70 -6.50 -6.30
CA ILE A 108 19.18 -5.16 -6.68
C ILE A 108 19.58 -4.37 -5.44
N LEU A 109 18.75 -4.37 -4.39
CA LEU A 109 19.03 -3.65 -3.14
C LEU A 109 20.27 -4.23 -2.42
N GLU A 110 20.40 -5.55 -2.39
CA GLU A 110 21.58 -6.23 -1.86
C GLU A 110 22.86 -5.88 -2.65
N ALA A 111 22.77 -5.83 -3.98
CA ALA A 111 23.92 -5.46 -4.82
C ALA A 111 24.41 -4.04 -4.52
N PHE A 112 23.51 -3.07 -4.33
CA PHE A 112 23.88 -1.73 -3.89
C PHE A 112 24.57 -1.75 -2.52
N GLY A 113 24.03 -2.49 -1.55
CA GLY A 113 24.65 -2.67 -0.24
C GLY A 113 26.06 -3.28 -0.32
N GLN A 114 26.26 -4.31 -1.17
CA GLN A 114 27.57 -4.94 -1.39
C GLN A 114 28.59 -4.01 -2.03
N LEU A 115 28.12 -3.07 -2.87
CA LEU A 115 28.96 -2.02 -3.46
C LEU A 115 29.23 -0.86 -2.49
N GLY A 116 28.69 -0.91 -1.27
CA GLY A 116 28.89 0.07 -0.20
C GLY A 116 27.95 1.28 -0.26
N TYR A 117 26.88 1.21 -1.05
CA TYR A 117 25.82 2.21 -1.01
C TYR A 117 25.01 2.05 0.27
N ALA A 118 24.63 3.16 0.88
CA ALA A 118 23.84 3.17 2.11
C ALA A 118 22.40 3.58 1.81
N PHE A 119 21.42 2.89 2.38
CA PHE A 119 20.03 3.31 2.35
C PHE A 119 19.86 4.67 3.05
N ARG A 120 19.06 5.57 2.47
CA ARG A 120 18.72 6.87 3.04
C ARG A 120 17.25 6.96 3.42
N SER A 121 16.36 6.77 2.46
CA SER A 121 14.91 6.87 2.63
C SER A 121 14.18 6.08 1.56
N ALA A 122 12.92 5.79 1.82
CA ALA A 122 11.96 5.38 0.82
C ALA A 122 10.59 5.96 1.15
N ASP A 123 9.90 6.38 0.11
CA ASP A 123 8.61 7.08 0.14
C ASP A 123 7.81 6.68 -1.11
N LEU A 124 6.57 7.15 -1.16
CA LEU A 124 5.69 6.97 -2.31
C LEU A 124 5.37 8.32 -2.91
N GLU A 125 5.65 8.46 -4.19
CA GLU A 125 5.42 9.67 -4.94
C GLU A 125 4.16 9.54 -5.79
N LEU A 126 3.24 10.50 -5.66
CA LEU A 126 2.05 10.53 -6.50
C LEU A 126 2.45 10.89 -7.94
N GLY A 127 2.23 9.96 -8.87
CA GLY A 127 2.63 10.18 -10.25
C GLY A 127 2.88 8.90 -11.01
N HIS A 128 3.26 9.05 -12.27
CA HIS A 128 3.61 7.93 -13.15
C HIS A 128 4.99 8.14 -13.77
N ILE A 129 5.80 7.10 -13.75
CA ILE A 129 7.10 7.09 -14.42
C ILE A 129 6.86 6.96 -15.93
N ARG A 130 7.33 7.95 -16.70
CA ARG A 130 7.12 8.00 -18.15
C ARG A 130 7.76 6.78 -18.84
N GLY A 131 7.03 6.21 -19.80
CA GLY A 131 7.52 5.08 -20.60
C GLY A 131 7.45 3.71 -19.89
N THR A 132 6.78 3.65 -18.75
CA THR A 132 6.53 2.40 -18.02
C THR A 132 5.09 1.91 -18.23
N GLY A 133 4.82 0.66 -17.88
CA GLY A 133 3.48 0.08 -17.83
C GLY A 133 2.75 0.30 -16.51
N GLN A 134 3.20 1.25 -15.68
CA GLN A 134 2.66 1.52 -14.35
C GLN A 134 1.14 1.72 -14.39
N GLN A 135 0.44 1.05 -13.46
CA GLN A 135 -1.01 1.12 -13.27
C GLN A 135 -1.38 1.81 -11.96
N LEU A 136 -0.55 1.71 -10.92
CA LEU A 136 -0.82 2.35 -9.64
C LEU A 136 -0.62 3.87 -9.73
N PRO A 137 -1.37 4.67 -8.96
CA PRO A 137 -1.33 6.13 -9.03
C PRO A 137 -0.04 6.75 -8.46
N CYS A 138 0.84 5.93 -7.89
CA CYS A 138 2.11 6.32 -7.31
C CYS A 138 3.21 5.33 -7.68
N TYR A 139 4.46 5.77 -7.57
CA TYR A 139 5.63 4.89 -7.62
C TYR A 139 6.40 4.99 -6.30
N GLN A 140 7.19 3.97 -5.99
CA GLN A 140 8.07 3.98 -4.84
C GLN A 140 9.44 4.51 -5.24
N GLU A 141 9.92 5.50 -4.50
CA GLU A 141 11.30 5.98 -4.60
C GLU A 141 12.12 5.38 -3.45
N ILE A 142 13.36 5.01 -3.77
CA ILE A 142 14.32 4.45 -2.81
C ILE A 142 15.60 5.24 -2.99
N GLU A 143 15.90 6.10 -2.03
CA GLU A 143 17.11 6.88 -2.03
C GLU A 143 18.26 6.09 -1.41
N ILE A 144 19.38 6.06 -2.13
CA ILE A 144 20.62 5.44 -1.69
C ILE A 144 21.78 6.42 -1.86
N LEU A 145 22.69 6.42 -0.88
CA LEU A 145 23.88 7.27 -0.86
C LEU A 145 25.08 6.48 -1.38
N PRO A 146 25.94 7.09 -2.23
CA PRO A 146 27.15 6.44 -2.70
C PRO A 146 28.17 6.23 -1.56
N PRO A 147 29.09 5.26 -1.70
CA PRO A 147 30.16 5.04 -0.75
C PRO A 147 31.03 6.28 -0.54
N ALA A 148 31.61 6.42 0.66
CA ALA A 148 32.56 7.48 0.96
C ALA A 148 33.68 7.53 -0.10
N GLY A 149 33.93 8.73 -0.65
CA GLY A 149 34.89 8.94 -1.73
C GLY A 149 34.30 8.96 -3.13
N HIS A 150 33.06 8.52 -3.35
CA HIS A 150 32.39 8.56 -4.67
C HIS A 150 31.24 9.57 -4.76
N ALA A 151 30.96 10.32 -3.67
CA ALA A 151 29.91 11.34 -3.63
C ALA A 151 30.04 12.42 -4.72
N HIS A 152 31.27 12.69 -5.18
CA HIS A 152 31.54 13.68 -6.23
C HIS A 152 31.15 13.22 -7.66
N ALA A 153 30.83 11.94 -7.85
CA ALA A 153 30.48 11.36 -9.14
C ALA A 153 28.97 11.27 -9.39
N VAL A 154 28.13 11.64 -8.41
CA VAL A 154 26.67 11.39 -8.42
C VAL A 154 25.86 12.69 -8.21
N ASN A 155 26.47 13.87 -8.43
CA ASN A 155 25.80 15.18 -8.38
C ASN A 155 25.75 15.83 -9.76
#